data_AF-A0AAV2NSD5-F1
#
_entry.id   AF-A0AAV2NSD5-F1
#
_cell.length_a   1.000
_cell.length_b   1.000
_cell.length_c   1.000
_cell.angle_alpha   90.00
_cell.angle_beta   90.00
_cell.angle_gamma   90.00
#
_symmetry.space_group_name_H-M   'P 1'
#
loop_
_entity.id
_entity.type
_entity.pdbx_description
1 polymer ?
#
loop_
_entity_poly.entity_id
_entity_poly.type
_entity_poly.pdbx_seq_one_letter_code
_entity_poly.pdbx_strand_id
1 'polypeptide(L)'
;MFRSTRCLISALHRVKDRYLHTCDQHLSDVAEYESPITDECKKGPTEGRCLYLDAQVTTPLDSRVLDKMMPYLTVYHGNPHSRTHMYGWKLEAAVEHARQQIADLIGADKREVIFIFGATECNNIAVKGVARFYKSRKNHVTTQTSNNEGVSNCIVL
;
A
#
# COMPACT_ATOMS: atom_id res chain seq x y z
N MET A 1 26.57 14.42 -18.16
CA MET A 1 25.72 15.62 -18.26
C MET A 1 24.27 15.21 -18.02
N PHE A 2 23.77 15.49 -16.82
CA PHE A 2 22.48 15.05 -16.27
C PHE A 2 21.29 15.65 -17.04
N ARG A 3 20.60 14.85 -17.87
CA ARG A 3 19.31 15.25 -18.49
C ARG A 3 18.08 14.47 -17.97
N SER A 4 18.22 13.60 -16.96
CA SER A 4 17.17 12.63 -16.62
C SER A 4 16.38 12.89 -15.32
N THR A 5 16.69 13.93 -14.54
CA THR A 5 15.95 14.19 -13.27
C THR A 5 14.59 14.85 -13.49
N ARG A 6 14.39 15.62 -14.57
CA ARG A 6 13.07 16.22 -14.90
C ARG A 6 12.03 15.18 -15.32
N CYS A 7 12.46 14.08 -15.94
CA CYS A 7 11.53 13.03 -16.40
C CYS A 7 10.96 12.23 -15.21
N LEU A 8 11.82 11.89 -14.24
CA LEU A 8 11.41 11.21 -13.01
C LEU A 8 10.52 12.07 -12.11
N ILE A 9 10.84 13.36 -11.95
CA ILE A 9 10.01 14.29 -11.16
C ILE A 9 8.65 14.50 -11.84
N SER A 10 8.62 14.63 -13.18
CA SER A 10 7.37 14.70 -13.94
C SER A 10 6.55 13.41 -13.84
N ALA A 11 7.19 12.23 -13.79
CA ALA A 11 6.51 10.96 -13.63
C ALA A 11 5.92 10.83 -12.21
N LEU A 12 6.68 11.20 -11.18
CA LEU A 12 6.22 11.21 -9.79
C LEU A 12 5.08 12.22 -9.56
N HIS A 13 5.16 13.41 -10.15
CA HIS A 13 4.05 14.37 -10.13
C HIS A 13 2.83 13.83 -10.87
N ARG A 14 2.99 13.20 -12.04
CA ARG A 14 1.87 12.57 -12.74
C ARG A 14 1.26 11.40 -11.97
N VAL A 15 2.04 10.63 -11.21
CA VAL A 15 1.52 9.58 -10.33
C VAL A 15 0.80 10.19 -9.13
N LYS A 16 1.34 11.26 -8.53
CA LYS A 16 0.70 11.97 -7.41
C LYS A 16 -0.62 12.64 -7.83
N ASP A 17 -0.64 13.30 -8.99
CA ASP A 17 -1.82 13.96 -9.53
C ASP A 17 -2.86 12.94 -10.00
N ARG A 18 -2.42 11.81 -10.58
CA ARG A 18 -3.30 10.68 -10.92
C ARG A 18 -3.87 10.02 -9.66
N TYR A 19 -3.06 9.83 -8.61
CA TYR A 19 -3.50 9.30 -7.31
C TYR A 19 -4.55 10.20 -6.67
N LEU A 20 -4.34 11.51 -6.64
CA LEU A 20 -5.31 12.50 -6.14
C LEU A 20 -6.60 12.48 -6.97
N HIS A 21 -6.50 12.40 -8.30
CA HIS A 21 -7.68 12.31 -9.16
C HIS A 21 -8.43 10.98 -9.05
N THR A 22 -7.75 9.84 -8.95
CA THR A 22 -8.39 8.53 -8.70
C THR A 22 -8.98 8.47 -7.30
N CYS A 23 -8.38 9.12 -6.31
CA CYS A 23 -8.97 9.29 -4.99
C CYS A 23 -10.27 10.09 -5.07
N ASP A 24 -10.30 11.22 -5.80
CA ASP A 24 -11.50 12.06 -5.98
C ASP A 24 -12.60 11.38 -6.82
N GLN A 25 -12.21 10.64 -7.87
CA GLN A 25 -13.14 9.90 -8.72
C GLN A 25 -13.69 8.66 -8.01
N HIS A 26 -12.86 7.91 -7.29
CA HIS A 26 -13.39 6.89 -6.38
C HIS A 26 -14.24 7.54 -5.28
N LEU A 27 -13.89 8.74 -4.76
CA LEU A 27 -14.69 9.44 -3.75
C LEU A 27 -16.13 9.71 -4.20
N SER A 28 -16.34 9.95 -5.50
CA SER A 28 -17.67 10.14 -6.09
C SER A 28 -18.41 8.82 -6.30
N ASP A 29 -17.71 7.72 -6.60
CA ASP A 29 -18.32 6.38 -6.68
C ASP A 29 -18.61 5.74 -5.30
N VAL A 30 -17.95 6.19 -4.21
CA VAL A 30 -18.32 5.84 -2.81
C VAL A 30 -19.39 6.76 -2.21
N ALA A 31 -19.83 7.80 -2.92
CA ALA A 31 -20.82 8.74 -2.41
C ALA A 31 -22.24 8.13 -2.28
N GLU A 32 -22.49 6.95 -2.86
CA GLU A 32 -23.77 6.24 -2.76
C GLU A 32 -23.76 5.02 -1.81
N TYR A 33 -22.76 4.89 -0.93
CA TYR A 33 -22.83 3.93 0.17
C TYR A 33 -23.22 4.64 1.47
N GLU A 34 -24.52 4.65 1.78
CA GLU A 34 -24.97 4.93 3.14
C GLU A 34 -24.64 3.71 4.02
N SER A 35 -23.57 3.83 4.80
CA SER A 35 -23.27 2.84 5.82
C SER A 35 -24.33 2.89 6.92
N PRO A 36 -24.74 1.76 7.51
CA PRO A 36 -25.62 1.72 8.68
C PRO A 36 -24.93 2.25 9.96
N ILE A 37 -23.75 2.85 9.83
CA ILE A 37 -23.01 3.49 10.91
C ILE A 37 -23.56 4.91 10.99
N THR A 38 -24.35 5.18 12.03
CA THR A 38 -24.90 6.50 12.32
C THR A 38 -23.83 7.59 12.22
N ASP A 39 -24.25 8.79 11.83
CA ASP A 39 -23.44 10.01 11.66
C ASP A 39 -22.62 10.42 12.92
N GLU A 40 -22.77 9.67 14.02
CA GLU A 40 -21.96 9.76 15.23
C GLU A 40 -20.53 9.24 15.06
N CYS A 41 -20.24 8.30 14.16
CA CYS A 41 -18.87 7.81 13.97
C CYS A 41 -17.97 8.78 13.16
N LYS A 42 -18.58 9.75 12.45
CA LYS A 42 -17.87 10.86 11.80
C LYS A 42 -17.53 11.99 12.78
N LYS A 43 -18.27 12.09 13.89
CA LYS A 43 -17.92 12.97 15.00
C LYS A 43 -16.83 12.26 15.80
N GLY A 44 -15.58 12.68 15.59
CA GLY A 44 -14.48 12.30 16.47
C GLY A 44 -14.90 12.51 17.95
N PRO A 45 -14.37 11.70 18.88
CA PRO A 45 -14.86 11.62 20.25
C PRO A 45 -14.97 13.00 20.89
N THR A 46 -16.21 13.39 21.17
CA THR A 46 -16.61 14.58 21.92
C THR A 46 -16.10 14.49 23.36
N GLU A 47 -15.31 15.49 23.74
CA GLU A 47 -14.74 15.80 25.07
C GLU A 47 -13.71 14.83 25.67
N GLY A 48 -12.47 15.33 25.87
CA GLY A 48 -11.46 14.72 26.74
C GLY A 48 -10.41 13.82 26.08
N ARG A 49 -10.42 13.62 24.76
CA ARG A 49 -9.36 12.89 24.05
C ARG A 49 -8.38 13.84 23.35
N CYS A 50 -7.09 13.52 23.41
CA CYS A 50 -6.05 14.28 22.71
C CYS A 50 -6.27 14.26 21.20
N LEU A 51 -6.06 15.42 20.55
CA LEU A 51 -6.07 15.52 19.09
C LEU A 51 -4.91 14.70 18.50
N TYR A 52 -5.22 13.81 17.55
CA TYR A 52 -4.23 13.00 16.87
C TYR A 52 -3.63 13.78 15.69
N LEU A 53 -2.44 14.37 15.89
CA LEU A 53 -1.71 15.14 14.88
C LEU A 53 -0.52 14.37 14.29
N ASP A 54 -0.50 13.04 14.44
CA ASP A 54 0.64 12.18 14.09
C ASP A 54 0.31 11.17 12.98
N ALA A 55 -0.43 11.62 11.95
CA ALA A 55 -0.82 10.78 10.82
C ALA A 55 0.37 10.28 9.97
N GLN A 56 1.58 10.79 10.19
CA GLN A 56 2.80 10.36 9.52
C GLN A 56 3.32 9.02 10.08
N VAL A 57 3.03 8.70 11.34
CA VAL A 57 3.44 7.43 11.96
C VAL A 57 2.45 6.32 11.63
N THR A 58 1.16 6.56 11.84
CA THR A 58 0.09 5.64 11.45
C THR A 58 -1.21 6.41 11.24
N THR A 59 -2.14 5.83 10.48
CA THR A 59 -3.44 6.45 10.22
C THR A 59 -4.55 5.64 10.88
N PRO A 60 -5.60 6.29 11.40
CA PRO A 60 -6.78 5.57 11.85
C PRO A 60 -7.42 4.83 10.67
N LEU A 61 -7.93 3.62 10.90
CA LEU A 61 -8.63 2.85 9.87
C LEU A 61 -9.90 3.58 9.44
N ASP A 62 -10.06 3.76 8.13
CA ASP A 62 -11.29 4.28 7.55
C ASP A 62 -12.42 3.24 7.70
N SER A 63 -13.60 3.69 8.12
CA SER A 63 -14.80 2.84 8.27
C SER A 63 -15.10 2.00 7.01
N ARG A 64 -14.88 2.56 5.81
CA ARG A 64 -15.10 1.87 4.54
C ARG A 64 -14.11 0.71 4.35
N VAL A 65 -12.87 0.89 4.81
CA VAL A 65 -11.86 -0.17 4.78
C VAL A 65 -12.23 -1.26 5.78
N LEU A 66 -12.65 -0.88 6.99
CA LEU A 66 -13.11 -1.84 7.99
C LEU A 66 -14.27 -2.69 7.45
N ASP A 67 -15.32 -2.06 6.90
CA ASP A 67 -16.47 -2.76 6.32
C ASP A 67 -16.07 -3.77 5.24
N LYS A 68 -15.09 -3.43 4.40
CA LYS A 68 -14.57 -4.35 3.37
C LYS A 68 -13.70 -5.47 3.93
N MET A 69 -13.04 -5.26 5.07
CA MET A 69 -12.22 -6.28 5.73
C MET A 69 -13.06 -7.27 6.55
N MET A 70 -14.16 -6.82 7.17
CA MET A 70 -14.99 -7.63 8.07
C MET A 70 -15.43 -9.00 7.51
N PRO A 71 -15.84 -9.14 6.22
CA PRO A 71 -16.20 -10.44 5.65
C PRO A 71 -15.07 -11.47 5.68
N TYR A 72 -13.81 -11.05 5.52
CA TYR A 72 -12.65 -11.93 5.53
C TYR A 72 -12.19 -12.30 6.93
N LEU A 73 -12.53 -11.48 7.93
CA LEU A 73 -12.24 -11.73 9.34
C LEU A 73 -13.29 -12.64 10.02
N THR A 74 -14.46 -12.82 9.41
CA THR A 74 -15.59 -13.53 10.03
C THR A 74 -16.03 -14.75 9.21
N VAL A 75 -16.52 -14.51 7.98
CA VAL A 75 -17.19 -15.54 7.16
C VAL A 75 -16.19 -16.27 6.27
N TYR A 76 -15.34 -15.54 5.57
CA TYR A 76 -14.39 -16.10 4.60
C TYR A 76 -13.03 -16.39 5.24
N HIS A 77 -13.01 -17.27 6.21
CA HIS A 77 -11.77 -17.76 6.82
C HIS A 77 -11.14 -18.86 5.95
N GLY A 78 -9.82 -18.82 5.77
CA GLY A 78 -9.10 -19.80 4.98
C GLY A 78 -7.74 -19.32 4.51
N ASN A 79 -7.06 -20.15 3.72
CA ASN A 79 -5.78 -19.82 3.11
C ASN A 79 -6.00 -19.57 1.61
N PRO A 80 -5.61 -18.41 1.04
CA PRO A 80 -5.69 -18.16 -0.40
C PRO A 80 -4.85 -19.13 -1.25
N HIS A 81 -3.89 -19.83 -0.65
CA HIS A 81 -3.11 -20.86 -1.36
C HIS A 81 -3.80 -22.22 -1.43
N SER A 82 -4.91 -22.41 -0.73
CA SER A 82 -5.68 -23.66 -0.77
C SER A 82 -6.51 -23.74 -2.06
N ARG A 83 -6.12 -24.64 -2.97
CA ARG A 83 -6.82 -24.84 -4.25
C ARG A 83 -7.94 -25.90 -4.24
N THR A 84 -8.19 -26.52 -3.09
CA THR A 84 -9.04 -27.71 -2.99
C THR A 84 -10.48 -27.41 -2.54
N HIS A 85 -10.75 -26.21 -1.99
CA HIS A 85 -12.04 -25.90 -1.41
C HIS A 85 -12.52 -24.48 -1.76
N MET A 86 -13.83 -24.28 -1.73
CA MET A 86 -14.49 -23.02 -2.11
C MET A 86 -13.97 -21.79 -1.34
N TYR A 87 -13.66 -21.93 -0.04
CA TYR A 87 -13.11 -20.82 0.73
C TYR A 87 -11.75 -20.32 0.18
N GLY A 88 -10.91 -21.23 -0.31
CA GLY A 88 -9.60 -20.88 -0.87
C GLY A 88 -9.76 -20.17 -2.21
N TRP A 89 -10.66 -20.65 -3.09
CA TRP A 89 -10.95 -19.97 -4.36
C TRP A 89 -11.52 -18.57 -4.17
N LYS A 90 -12.44 -18.37 -3.21
CA LYS A 90 -12.97 -17.04 -2.91
C LYS A 90 -11.89 -16.09 -2.37
N LEU A 91 -10.98 -16.59 -1.55
CA LEU A 91 -9.87 -15.80 -1.01
C LEU A 91 -8.80 -15.50 -2.07
N GLU A 92 -8.47 -16.47 -2.92
CA GLU A 92 -7.55 -16.28 -4.05
C GLU A 92 -8.08 -15.16 -4.98
N ALA A 93 -9.38 -15.19 -5.30
CA ALA A 93 -10.03 -14.14 -6.09
C ALA A 93 -9.99 -12.77 -5.39
N ALA A 94 -10.21 -12.72 -4.08
CA ALA A 94 -10.14 -11.47 -3.31
C ALA A 94 -8.72 -10.88 -3.28
N VAL A 95 -7.69 -11.72 -3.10
CA VAL A 95 -6.29 -11.29 -3.14
C VAL A 95 -5.90 -10.79 -4.53
N GLU A 96 -6.36 -11.46 -5.59
CA GLU A 96 -6.13 -11.02 -6.97
C GLU A 96 -6.82 -9.68 -7.26
N HIS A 97 -8.05 -9.48 -6.77
CA HIS A 97 -8.75 -8.21 -6.87
C HIS A 97 -8.00 -7.09 -6.14
N ALA A 98 -7.55 -7.33 -4.91
CA ALA A 98 -6.75 -6.34 -4.17
C ALA A 98 -5.44 -5.99 -4.90
N ARG A 99 -4.80 -6.98 -5.54
CA ARG A 99 -3.59 -6.76 -6.34
C ARG A 99 -3.88 -5.87 -7.55
N GLN A 100 -5.01 -6.08 -8.22
CA GLN A 100 -5.44 -5.25 -9.33
C GLN A 100 -5.68 -3.79 -8.90
N GLN A 101 -6.38 -3.58 -7.77
CA GLN A 101 -6.63 -2.23 -7.24
C GLN A 101 -5.33 -1.45 -6.98
N ILE A 102 -4.31 -2.11 -6.42
CA ILE A 102 -2.99 -1.51 -6.19
C ILE A 102 -2.27 -1.23 -7.52
N ALA A 103 -2.32 -2.19 -8.44
CA ALA A 103 -1.70 -2.07 -9.75
C ALA A 103 -2.27 -0.87 -10.55
N ASP A 104 -3.59 -0.71 -10.55
CA ASP A 104 -4.28 0.40 -11.21
C ASP A 104 -3.91 1.75 -10.60
N LEU A 105 -3.74 1.80 -9.27
CA LEU A 105 -3.36 3.00 -8.53
C LEU A 105 -1.95 3.50 -8.88
N ILE A 106 -1.00 2.59 -9.04
CA ILE A 106 0.40 2.93 -9.38
C ILE A 106 0.67 2.91 -10.90
N GLY A 107 -0.27 2.38 -11.69
CA GLY A 107 -0.12 2.19 -13.14
C GLY A 107 0.87 1.08 -13.52
N ALA A 108 0.93 0.01 -12.74
CA ALA A 108 1.79 -1.17 -12.99
C ALA A 108 0.96 -2.38 -13.45
N ASP A 109 1.62 -3.45 -13.90
CA ASP A 109 0.94 -4.72 -14.13
C ASP A 109 0.71 -5.45 -12.79
N LYS A 110 -0.44 -6.11 -12.65
CA LYS A 110 -0.76 -6.88 -11.44
C LYS A 110 0.29 -7.93 -11.09
N ARG A 111 1.03 -8.47 -12.05
CA ARG A 111 2.09 -9.47 -11.82
C ARG A 111 3.34 -8.88 -11.16
N GLU A 112 3.51 -7.56 -11.19
CA GLU A 112 4.64 -6.85 -10.59
C GLU A 112 4.41 -6.51 -9.11
N VAL A 113 3.15 -6.61 -8.64
CA VAL A 113 2.78 -6.27 -7.26
C VAL A 113 2.94 -7.48 -6.36
N ILE A 114 3.84 -7.37 -5.37
CA ILE A 114 4.10 -8.39 -4.36
C ILE A 114 3.67 -7.88 -2.99
N PHE A 115 2.84 -8.65 -2.29
CA PHE A 115 2.44 -8.35 -0.92
C PHE A 115 3.55 -8.74 0.06
N ILE A 116 3.87 -7.81 0.97
CA ILE A 116 4.92 -7.91 1.97
C ILE A 116 4.34 -7.37 3.29
N PHE A 117 4.87 -7.77 4.44
CA PHE A 117 4.32 -7.37 5.75
C PHE A 117 4.43 -5.87 6.04
N GLY A 118 5.35 -5.14 5.38
CA GLY A 118 5.45 -3.69 5.52
C GLY A 118 6.56 -3.04 4.69
N ALA A 119 6.63 -1.71 4.74
CA ALA A 119 7.58 -0.92 3.97
C ALA A 119 9.06 -1.22 4.31
N THR A 120 9.38 -1.48 5.59
CA THR A 120 10.74 -1.82 6.02
C THR A 120 11.24 -3.12 5.41
N GLU A 121 10.38 -4.13 5.29
CA GLU A 121 10.73 -5.40 4.65
C GLU A 121 10.83 -5.24 3.13
N CYS A 122 9.91 -4.47 2.52
CA CYS A 122 9.97 -4.14 1.10
C CYS A 122 11.31 -3.49 0.71
N ASN A 123 11.75 -2.50 1.50
CA ASN A 123 13.05 -1.85 1.30
C ASN A 123 14.23 -2.83 1.42
N ASN A 124 14.17 -3.74 2.40
CA ASN A 124 15.19 -4.77 2.58
C ASN A 124 15.27 -5.72 1.37
N ILE A 125 14.12 -6.20 0.90
CA ILE A 125 14.06 -7.11 -0.26
C ILE A 125 14.54 -6.40 -1.52
N ALA A 126 14.14 -5.16 -1.75
CA ALA A 126 14.57 -4.39 -2.92
C ALA A 126 16.09 -4.16 -2.94
N VAL A 127 16.66 -3.64 -1.86
CA VAL A 127 18.10 -3.31 -1.80
C VAL A 127 18.95 -4.57 -1.75
N LYS A 128 18.68 -5.48 -0.80
CA LYS A 128 19.49 -6.69 -0.61
C LYS A 128 19.28 -7.68 -1.75
N GLY A 129 18.08 -7.77 -2.30
CA GLY A 129 17.77 -8.64 -3.44
C GLY A 129 18.57 -8.24 -4.68
N VAL A 130 18.54 -6.96 -5.05
CA VAL A 130 19.31 -6.45 -6.20
C VAL A 130 20.82 -6.55 -5.96
N ALA A 131 21.29 -6.19 -4.77
CA ALA A 131 22.72 -6.28 -4.43
C ALA A 131 23.25 -7.72 -4.51
N ARG A 132 22.48 -8.70 -4.00
CA ARG A 132 22.86 -10.12 -4.07
C ARG A 132 22.81 -10.67 -5.49
N PHE A 133 21.80 -10.27 -6.27
CA PHE A 133 21.64 -10.73 -7.66
C PHE A 133 22.80 -10.26 -8.56
N TYR A 134 23.22 -9.00 -8.42
CA TYR A 134 24.29 -8.42 -9.24
C TYR A 134 25.69 -8.51 -8.63
N LYS A 135 25.87 -9.20 -7.49
CA LYS A 135 27.14 -9.28 -6.74
C LYS A 135 28.35 -9.65 -7.60
N SER A 136 28.15 -10.48 -8.64
CA SER A 136 29.21 -10.91 -9.56
C SER A 136 29.65 -9.83 -10.56
N ARG A 137 28.82 -8.82 -10.83
CA ARG A 137 29.08 -7.76 -11.83
C ARG A 137 29.22 -6.37 -11.24
N LYS A 138 28.54 -6.07 -10.13
CA LYS A 138 28.50 -4.76 -9.49
C LYS A 138 28.48 -4.94 -7.97
N ASN A 139 29.29 -4.14 -7.26
CA ASN A 139 29.42 -4.20 -5.81
C ASN A 139 29.30 -2.82 -5.15
N HIS A 140 28.58 -1.89 -5.78
CA HIS A 140 28.40 -0.54 -5.26
C HIS A 140 26.92 -0.15 -5.26
N VAL A 141 26.43 0.31 -4.11
CA VAL A 141 25.07 0.80 -3.89
C VAL A 141 25.16 2.25 -3.44
N THR A 142 24.45 3.15 -4.13
CA THR A 142 24.39 4.57 -3.79
C THR A 142 23.05 4.90 -3.13
N THR A 143 23.07 5.59 -2.00
CA THR A 143 21.87 6.06 -1.29
C THR A 143 22.00 7.51 -0.86
N GLN A 144 20.89 8.13 -0.46
CA GLN A 144 20.88 9.48 0.10
C GLN A 144 20.89 9.42 1.64
N THR A 145 21.52 10.43 2.26
CA THR A 145 21.68 10.50 3.71
C THR A 145 20.36 10.75 4.45
N SER A 146 19.37 11.38 3.81
CA SER A 146 18.06 11.70 4.37
C SER A 146 17.02 10.58 4.23
N ASN A 147 17.46 9.33 4.07
CA ASN A 147 16.57 8.19 3.92
C ASN A 147 16.03 7.73 5.28
N ASN A 148 14.83 7.13 5.27
CA ASN A 148 14.26 6.51 6.46
C ASN A 148 15.16 5.38 6.98
N GLU A 149 15.16 5.16 8.30
CA GLU A 149 15.99 4.15 8.98
C GLU A 149 15.87 2.76 8.35
N GLY A 150 14.68 2.40 7.88
CA GLY A 150 14.43 1.13 7.20
C GLY A 150 15.31 0.90 5.97
N VAL A 151 15.71 1.95 5.23
CA VAL A 151 16.65 1.86 4.09
C VAL A 151 18.09 1.91 4.56
N SER A 152 18.41 2.74 5.56
CA SER A 152 19.77 2.85 6.12
C SER A 152 20.23 1.51 6.71
N ASN A 153 19.36 0.82 7.44
CA ASN A 153 19.61 -0.52 7.99
C ASN A 153 19.71 -1.62 6.90
N CYS A 154 19.29 -1.34 5.66
CA CYS A 154 19.48 -2.31 4.57
C CYS A 154 20.94 -2.41 4.11
N ILE A 155 21.73 -1.34 4.32
CA ILE A 155 23.07 -1.16 3.72
C ILE A 155 24.17 -1.61 4.68
N VAL A 156 23.90 -1.60 5.99
CA VAL A 156 24.82 -2.06 7.03
C VAL A 156 24.70 -3.58 7.17
N LEU A 157 25.28 -4.34 6.24
CA LEU A 157 25.58 -5.77 6.38
C LEU A 157 26.84 -6.15 5.61
#